data_AF-A0A969PY58-F1
#
_entry.id   AF-A0A969PY58-F1
#
_cell.length_a   1.000
_cell.length_b   1.000
_cell.length_c   1.000
_cell.angle_alpha   90.00
_cell.angle_beta   90.00
_cell.angle_gamma   90.00
#
_symmetry.space_group_name_H-M   'P 1'
#
loop_
_entity.id
_entity.type
_entity.pdbx_description
1 polymer ?
#
loop_
_entity_poly.entity_id
_entity_poly.type
_entity_poly.pdbx_seq_one_letter_code
_entity_poly.pdbx_strand_id
1 'polypeptide(L)'
;MDSSILFYMLLIPVLVGFLRAVLIVSGVYKAPILRSLEPYGSDQHYSPLVSLVLWGIAIVLMLIWMLLGFQMLVAMILFLSIPIGLAYQHIEIWVERHPRLFLMLPNWYWNLIVSTSRDEQRRLAYMWLRLPVRTQWMYNTHDVLFFQWTDLVLLSMV
;
A
#
# COMPACT_ATOMS: atom_id res chain seq x y z
N MET A 1 -28.09 -9.63 17.66
CA MET A 1 -26.88 -8.79 17.65
C MET A 1 -27.18 -7.65 16.70
N ASP A 2 -27.21 -6.42 17.19
CA ASP A 2 -27.73 -5.30 16.40
C ASP A 2 -26.81 -5.02 15.21
N SER A 3 -27.40 -4.87 14.03
CA SER A 3 -26.68 -4.57 12.77
C SER A 3 -25.80 -3.33 12.90
N SER A 4 -26.18 -2.39 13.76
CA SER A 4 -25.42 -1.20 14.12
C SER A 4 -24.11 -1.52 14.84
N ILE A 5 -24.10 -2.48 15.78
CA ILE A 5 -22.87 -2.86 16.51
C ILE A 5 -21.87 -3.50 15.56
N LEU A 6 -22.34 -4.38 14.67
CA LEU A 6 -21.52 -5.00 13.63
C LEU A 6 -20.93 -3.95 12.68
N PHE A 7 -21.70 -2.94 12.31
CA PHE A 7 -21.23 -1.84 11.48
C PHE A 7 -20.07 -1.08 12.13
N TYR A 8 -20.22 -0.64 13.38
CA TYR A 8 -19.15 0.10 14.07
C TYR A 8 -17.90 -0.74 14.31
N MET A 9 -18.06 -2.03 14.63
CA MET A 9 -16.94 -2.96 14.78
C MET A 9 -16.13 -3.10 13.49
N LEU A 10 -16.79 -3.07 12.32
CA LEU A 10 -16.11 -3.17 11.02
C LEU A 10 -15.62 -1.82 10.48
N LEU A 11 -16.26 -0.71 10.84
CA LEU A 11 -15.87 0.63 10.39
C LEU A 11 -14.48 1.03 10.88
N ILE A 12 -14.17 0.76 12.15
CA ILE A 12 -12.89 1.13 12.78
C ILE A 12 -11.69 0.53 12.03
N PRO A 13 -11.59 -0.80 11.81
CA PRO A 13 -10.45 -1.38 11.08
C PRO A 13 -10.38 -0.93 9.63
N VAL A 14 -11.52 -0.69 8.96
CA VAL A 14 -11.54 -0.18 7.58
C VAL A 14 -10.98 1.25 7.51
N LEU A 15 -11.36 2.12 8.44
CA LEU A 15 -10.81 3.48 8.52
C LEU A 15 -9.31 3.48 8.83
N VAL A 16 -8.87 2.64 9.77
CA VAL A 16 -7.44 2.50 10.09
C VAL A 16 -6.65 1.97 8.88
N GLY A 17 -7.19 0.98 8.18
CA GLY A 17 -6.60 0.42 6.96
C GLY A 17 -6.49 1.46 5.84
N PHE A 18 -7.55 2.24 5.62
CA PHE A 18 -7.56 3.31 4.63
C PHE A 18 -6.58 4.42 4.97
N LEU A 19 -6.59 4.91 6.21
CA LEU A 19 -5.68 5.95 6.66
C LEU A 19 -4.22 5.50 6.53
N ARG A 20 -3.93 4.24 6.87
CA ARG A 20 -2.61 3.63 6.61
C ARG A 20 -2.28 3.66 5.11
N ALA A 21 -3.19 3.28 4.22
CA ALA A 21 -2.94 3.29 2.79
C ALA A 21 -2.69 4.70 2.24
N VAL A 22 -3.45 5.70 2.70
CA VAL A 22 -3.23 7.11 2.37
C VAL A 22 -1.85 7.59 2.83
N LEU A 23 -1.43 7.23 4.04
CA LEU A 23 -0.09 7.57 4.55
C LEU A 23 1.04 6.92 3.73
N ILE A 24 0.82 5.73 3.18
CA ILE A 24 1.80 5.06 2.32
C ILE A 24 1.86 5.75 0.96
N VAL A 25 0.71 6.00 0.32
CA VAL A 25 0.64 6.62 -1.01
C VAL A 25 1.15 8.07 -0.99
N SER A 26 0.88 8.81 0.08
CA SER A 26 1.42 10.17 0.28
C SER A 26 2.93 10.20 0.55
N GLY A 27 3.57 9.05 0.75
CA GLY A 27 5.01 8.94 0.97
C GLY A 27 5.46 9.18 2.42
N VAL A 28 4.52 9.49 3.33
CA VAL A 28 4.81 9.71 4.76
C VAL A 28 5.19 8.40 5.45
N TYR A 29 4.58 7.28 5.08
CA TYR A 29 4.81 6.00 5.75
C TYR A 29 5.61 5.03 4.88
N LYS A 30 6.94 5.07 5.03
CA LYS A 30 7.90 4.32 4.20
C LYS A 30 8.15 2.88 4.67
N ALA A 31 7.95 2.61 5.96
CA ALA A 31 8.20 1.31 6.58
C ALA A 31 7.56 0.08 5.90
N PRO A 32 6.26 0.08 5.49
CA PRO A 32 5.65 -1.10 4.87
C PRO A 32 6.21 -1.39 3.48
N ILE A 33 6.60 -0.36 2.74
CA ILE A 33 7.23 -0.52 1.42
C ILE A 33 8.63 -1.13 1.60
N LEU A 34 9.43 -0.63 2.55
CA LEU A 34 10.77 -1.17 2.81
C LEU A 34 10.73 -2.62 3.31
N ARG A 35 9.73 -3.00 4.12
CA ARG A 35 9.52 -4.42 4.48
C ARG A 35 9.25 -5.33 3.29
N SER A 36 8.59 -4.83 2.26
CA SER A 36 8.34 -5.61 1.05
C SER A 36 9.62 -5.91 0.24
N LEU A 37 10.70 -5.16 0.49
CA LEU A 37 12.00 -5.34 -0.15
C LEU A 37 12.94 -6.28 0.62
N GLU A 38 12.61 -6.67 1.84
CA GLU A 38 13.43 -7.57 2.69
C GLU A 38 13.50 -9.03 2.20
N PRO A 39 12.40 -9.71 1.79
CA PRO A 39 12.44 -11.15 1.56
C PRO A 39 13.23 -11.57 0.30
N TYR A 40 13.96 -12.69 0.41
CA TYR A 40 14.55 -13.42 -0.72
C TYR A 40 13.46 -14.27 -1.39
N GLY A 41 12.90 -13.81 -2.50
CA GLY A 41 11.84 -14.51 -3.22
C GLY A 41 11.42 -13.83 -4.51
N SER A 42 10.33 -14.31 -5.12
CA SER A 42 9.73 -13.71 -6.31
C SER A 42 9.43 -12.23 -6.08
N ASP A 43 9.60 -11.41 -7.12
CA ASP A 43 9.46 -9.96 -7.07
C ASP A 43 8.02 -9.52 -6.75
N GLN A 44 7.61 -9.64 -5.50
CA GLN A 44 6.34 -9.13 -5.01
C GLN A 44 6.48 -7.63 -4.83
N HIS A 45 6.24 -6.91 -5.91
CA HIS A 45 6.14 -5.47 -5.88
C HIS A 45 4.90 -5.08 -5.09
N TYR A 46 5.09 -4.58 -3.87
CA TYR A 46 4.01 -3.97 -3.11
C TYR A 46 3.51 -2.75 -3.90
N SER A 47 2.26 -2.76 -4.34
CA SER A 47 1.63 -1.61 -5.00
C SER A 47 0.77 -0.84 -3.99
N PRO A 48 1.23 0.33 -3.51
CA PRO A 48 0.47 1.16 -2.56
C PRO A 48 -0.89 1.58 -3.09
N LEU A 49 -1.00 1.77 -4.41
CA LEU A 49 -2.25 2.13 -5.08
C LEU A 49 -3.30 1.03 -4.99
N VAL A 50 -2.92 -0.23 -5.21
CA VAL A 50 -3.85 -1.35 -5.07
C VAL A 50 -4.39 -1.41 -3.64
N SER A 51 -3.53 -1.22 -2.65
CA SER A 51 -3.97 -1.17 -1.25
C SER A 51 -4.93 -0.02 -0.98
N LEU A 52 -4.68 1.18 -1.52
CA LEU A 52 -5.57 2.33 -1.36
C LEU A 52 -6.93 2.10 -2.03
N VAL A 53 -6.95 1.55 -3.25
CA VAL A 53 -8.18 1.22 -3.98
C VAL A 53 -9.00 0.19 -3.21
N LEU A 54 -8.38 -0.87 -2.69
CA LEU A 54 -9.08 -1.90 -1.91
C LEU A 54 -9.74 -1.30 -0.65
N TRP A 55 -9.01 -0.49 0.12
CA TRP A 55 -9.58 0.15 1.30
C TRP A 55 -10.62 1.23 0.95
N GLY A 56 -10.45 1.93 -0.17
CA GLY A 56 -11.43 2.88 -0.69
C GLY A 56 -12.75 2.19 -1.05
N ILE A 57 -12.69 1.04 -1.73
CA ILE A 57 -13.85 0.20 -2.03
C ILE A 57 -14.54 -0.23 -0.73
N ALA A 58 -13.77 -0.65 0.28
CA ALA A 58 -14.34 -1.02 1.58
C ALA A 58 -15.10 0.14 2.25
N ILE A 59 -14.59 1.37 2.18
CA ILE A 59 -15.31 2.56 2.67
C ILE A 59 -16.61 2.79 1.89
N VAL A 60 -16.57 2.70 0.56
CA VAL A 60 -17.77 2.85 -0.28
C VAL A 60 -18.82 1.81 0.07
N LEU A 61 -18.42 0.55 0.27
CA LEU A 61 -19.32 -0.52 0.72
C LEU A 61 -19.93 -0.22 2.10
N MET A 62 -19.15 0.34 3.03
CA MET A 62 -19.68 0.77 4.34
C MET A 62 -20.70 1.90 4.20
N LEU A 63 -20.45 2.88 3.32
CA LEU A 63 -21.42 3.95 3.04
C LEU A 63 -22.71 3.40 2.43
N ILE A 64 -22.60 2.44 1.50
CA ILE A 64 -23.75 1.75 0.92
C ILE A 64 -24.55 1.00 1.99
N TRP A 65 -23.88 0.30 2.91
CA TRP A 65 -24.56 -0.34 4.04
C TRP A 65 -25.32 0.68 4.89
N MET A 66 -24.68 1.80 5.23
CA MET A 66 -25.29 2.85 6.05
C MET A 66 -26.53 3.47 5.37
N LEU A 67 -26.49 3.67 4.06
CA LEU A 67 -27.55 4.37 3.30
C LEU A 67 -28.70 3.44 2.89
N LEU A 68 -28.38 2.21 2.46
CA LEU A 68 -29.34 1.30 1.81
C LEU A 68 -29.64 0.04 2.64
N GLY A 69 -28.94 -0.16 3.75
CA GLY A 69 -29.09 -1.34 4.61
C GLY A 69 -28.31 -2.56 4.12
N PHE A 70 -28.14 -3.53 5.02
CA PHE A 70 -27.30 -4.72 4.79
C PHE A 70 -27.79 -5.60 3.63
N GLN A 71 -29.10 -5.75 3.48
CA GLN A 71 -29.71 -6.58 2.44
C GLN A 71 -29.39 -6.06 1.04
N MET A 72 -29.45 -4.74 0.85
CA MET A 72 -29.15 -4.13 -0.44
C MET A 72 -27.66 -4.19 -0.78
N LEU A 73 -26.78 -4.08 0.22
CA LEU A 73 -25.35 -4.32 0.05
C LEU A 73 -25.08 -5.72 -0.48
N VAL A 74 -25.68 -6.76 0.13
CA VAL A 74 -25.48 -8.15 -0.32
C VAL A 74 -25.98 -8.33 -1.75
N ALA A 75 -27.14 -7.77 -2.10
CA ALA A 75 -27.67 -7.80 -3.45
C ALA A 75 -26.72 -7.12 -4.46
N MET A 76 -26.16 -5.95 -4.12
CA MET A 76 -25.20 -5.25 -4.96
C MET A 76 -23.89 -6.01 -5.14
N ILE A 77 -23.35 -6.62 -4.07
CA ILE A 77 -22.13 -7.44 -4.16
C ILE A 77 -22.36 -8.64 -5.08
N LEU A 78 -23.49 -9.35 -4.91
CA LEU A 78 -23.84 -10.48 -5.77
C LEU A 78 -24.00 -10.04 -7.22
N PHE A 79 -24.67 -8.91 -7.46
CA PHE A 79 -24.87 -8.35 -8.80
C PHE A 79 -23.54 -7.92 -9.46
N LEU A 80 -22.65 -7.28 -8.69
CA LEU A 80 -21.35 -6.81 -9.17
C LEU A 80 -20.30 -7.91 -9.31
N SER A 81 -20.46 -9.05 -8.62
CA SER A 81 -19.50 -10.16 -8.70
C SER A 81 -19.36 -10.72 -10.12
N ILE A 82 -20.46 -10.73 -10.88
CA ILE A 82 -20.52 -11.23 -12.26
C ILE A 82 -19.67 -10.37 -13.22
N PRO A 83 -19.90 -9.05 -13.35
CA PRO A 83 -19.06 -8.22 -14.22
C PRO A 83 -17.62 -8.11 -13.74
N ILE A 84 -17.36 -8.14 -12.43
CA ILE A 84 -15.99 -8.14 -11.89
C ILE A 84 -15.24 -9.41 -12.30
N GLY A 85 -15.89 -10.58 -12.24
CA GLY A 85 -15.28 -11.85 -12.66
C GLY A 85 -14.90 -11.85 -14.15
N LEU A 86 -15.74 -11.24 -15.00
CA LEU A 86 -15.45 -11.08 -16.42
C LEU A 86 -14.32 -10.06 -16.66
N ALA A 87 -14.32 -8.95 -15.93
CA ALA A 87 -13.29 -7.93 -16.03
C ALA A 87 -11.92 -8.42 -15.53
N TYR A 88 -11.88 -9.33 -14.55
CA TYR A 88 -10.64 -9.86 -13.96
C TYR A 88 -9.70 -10.46 -15.02
N GLN A 89 -10.25 -11.17 -16.01
CA GLN A 89 -9.47 -11.75 -17.11
C GLN A 89 -8.79 -10.70 -18.00
N HIS A 90 -9.29 -9.46 -18.01
CA HIS A 90 -8.71 -8.35 -18.77
C HIS A 90 -7.81 -7.45 -17.92
N ILE A 91 -7.96 -7.48 -16.60
CA ILE A 91 -7.17 -6.70 -15.67
C ILE A 91 -5.71 -7.18 -15.64
N GLU A 92 -5.45 -8.48 -15.67
CA GLU A 92 -4.07 -9.01 -15.68
C GLU A 92 -3.28 -8.47 -16.89
N ILE A 93 -3.88 -8.51 -18.08
CA ILE A 93 -3.28 -7.99 -19.31
C ILE A 93 -3.06 -6.47 -19.23
N TRP A 94 -3.95 -5.73 -18.56
CA TRP A 94 -3.84 -4.28 -18.41
C TRP A 94 -2.73 -3.87 -17.43
N VAL A 95 -2.59 -4.60 -16.33
CA VAL A 95 -1.56 -4.41 -15.30
C VAL A 95 -0.16 -4.67 -15.88
N GLU A 96 0.00 -5.73 -16.68
CA GLU A 96 1.27 -6.04 -17.36
C GLU A 96 1.67 -4.97 -18.37
N ARG A 97 0.70 -4.32 -19.03
CA ARG A 97 0.96 -3.26 -20.02
C ARG A 97 1.32 -1.91 -19.41
N HIS A 98 0.91 -1.62 -18.17
CA HIS A 98 1.12 -0.31 -17.53
C HIS A 98 1.77 -0.39 -16.13
N PRO A 99 2.89 -1.11 -15.94
CA PRO A 99 3.52 -1.28 -14.63
C PRO A 99 3.96 0.05 -14.02
N ARG A 100 4.30 1.04 -14.87
CA ARG A 100 4.71 2.38 -14.43
C ARG A 100 3.65 3.10 -13.62
N LEU A 101 2.36 2.95 -13.95
CA LEU A 101 1.28 3.63 -13.21
C LEU A 101 1.12 3.05 -11.79
N PHE A 102 1.36 1.75 -11.64
CA PHE A 102 1.21 1.05 -10.36
C PHE A 102 2.44 1.13 -9.45
N LEU A 103 3.61 1.45 -10.01
CA LEU A 103 4.90 1.56 -9.32
C LEU A 103 5.36 3.01 -9.12
N MET A 104 4.77 3.99 -9.81
CA MET A 104 5.20 5.40 -9.74
C MET A 104 4.99 6.06 -8.37
N LEU A 105 4.06 5.53 -7.56
CA LEU A 105 3.67 6.14 -6.29
C LEU A 105 4.10 5.26 -5.12
N PRO A 106 4.75 5.85 -4.09
CA PRO A 106 5.17 7.26 -3.96
C PRO A 106 6.47 7.59 -4.74
N ASN A 107 6.66 8.87 -5.13
CA ASN A 107 7.81 9.32 -5.95
C ASN A 107 9.18 8.92 -5.39
N TRP A 108 9.34 8.93 -4.06
CA TRP A 108 10.60 8.51 -3.41
C TRP A 108 10.91 7.04 -3.67
N TYR A 109 9.90 6.17 -3.73
CA TYR A 109 10.07 4.74 -3.94
C TYR A 109 10.51 4.46 -5.38
N TRP A 110 9.90 5.16 -6.34
CA TRP A 110 10.33 5.08 -7.74
C TRP A 110 11.80 5.51 -7.89
N ASN A 111 12.17 6.66 -7.32
CA ASN A 111 13.55 7.14 -7.38
C ASN A 111 14.54 6.15 -6.77
N LEU A 112 14.19 5.56 -5.61
CA LEU A 112 14.99 4.54 -4.95
C LEU A 112 15.20 3.30 -5.85
N ILE A 113 14.12 2.76 -6.43
CA ILE A 113 14.22 1.56 -7.27
C ILE A 113 15.07 1.81 -8.52
N VAL A 114 14.91 2.98 -9.15
CA VAL A 114 15.66 3.32 -10.36
C VAL A 114 17.14 3.54 -10.06
N SER A 115 17.48 4.07 -8.88
CA SER A 115 18.86 4.40 -8.52
C SER A 115 19.64 3.29 -7.81
N THR A 116 18.99 2.19 -7.41
CA THR A 116 19.63 1.13 -6.60
C THR A 116 19.42 -0.26 -7.16
N SER A 117 20.42 -1.12 -6.97
CA SER A 117 20.33 -2.54 -7.32
C SER A 117 19.45 -3.34 -6.33
N ARG A 118 19.02 -4.55 -6.70
CA ARG A 118 18.18 -5.40 -5.81
C ARG A 118 18.87 -5.73 -4.49
N ASP A 119 20.18 -5.95 -4.50
CA ASP A 119 20.92 -6.27 -3.28
C ASP A 119 21.10 -5.05 -2.38
N GLU A 120 21.24 -3.86 -2.97
CA GLU A 120 21.22 -2.59 -2.25
C GLU A 120 19.86 -2.33 -1.59
N GLN A 121 18.75 -2.52 -2.34
CA GLN A 121 17.39 -2.38 -1.82
C GLN A 121 17.13 -3.26 -0.60
N ARG A 122 17.57 -4.53 -0.64
CA ARG A 122 17.44 -5.46 0.49
C ARG A 122 18.20 -5.00 1.72
N ARG A 123 19.44 -4.52 1.53
CA ARG A 123 20.25 -4.02 2.65
C ARG A 123 19.67 -2.74 3.23
N LEU A 124 19.17 -1.83 2.39
CA LEU A 124 18.45 -0.65 2.84
C LEU A 124 17.22 -1.03 3.65
N ALA A 125 16.43 -1.99 3.20
CA ALA A 125 15.30 -2.52 3.95
C ALA A 125 15.72 -3.08 5.32
N TYR A 126 16.76 -3.91 5.35
CA TYR A 126 17.29 -4.50 6.57
C TYR A 126 17.82 -3.45 7.55
N MET A 127 18.59 -2.48 7.07
CA MET A 127 19.12 -1.40 7.91
C MET A 127 17.98 -0.50 8.42
N TRP A 128 16.99 -0.22 7.58
CA TRP A 128 15.82 0.56 7.97
C TRP A 128 15.07 -0.08 9.13
N LEU A 129 14.87 -1.39 9.08
CA LEU A 129 14.15 -2.13 10.12
C LEU A 129 14.87 -2.15 11.47
N ARG A 130 16.19 -1.92 11.46
CA ARG A 130 17.03 -1.83 12.66
C ARG A 130 17.13 -0.41 13.22
N LEU A 131 16.69 0.61 12.48
CA LEU A 131 16.71 1.98 12.98
C LEU A 131 15.79 2.15 14.20
N PRO A 132 16.20 2.96 15.19
CA PRO A 132 15.30 3.41 16.24
C PRO A 132 14.03 4.03 15.65
N VAL A 133 12.89 3.78 16.30
CA VAL A 133 11.60 4.30 15.84
C VAL A 133 11.65 5.82 15.64
N ARG A 134 12.28 6.55 16.57
CA ARG A 134 12.42 8.03 16.48
C ARG A 134 13.11 8.49 15.20
N THR A 135 14.18 7.82 14.78
CA THR A 135 14.88 8.13 13.52
C THR A 135 14.05 7.79 12.29
N GLN A 136 13.28 6.69 12.33
CA GLN A 136 12.37 6.35 11.24
C GLN A 136 11.31 7.43 11.03
N TRP A 137 10.75 8.01 12.10
CA TRP A 137 9.80 9.12 11.99
C TRP A 137 10.41 10.34 11.30
N MET A 138 11.65 10.70 11.63
CA MET A 138 12.34 11.83 11.02
C MET A 138 12.53 11.65 9.50
N TYR A 139 12.97 10.47 9.08
CA TYR A 139 13.16 10.12 7.67
C TYR A 139 11.83 9.91 6.91
N ASN A 140 10.78 9.47 7.61
CA ASN A 140 9.44 9.37 7.07
C ASN A 140 8.88 10.74 6.66
N THR A 141 9.15 11.79 7.44
CA THR A 141 8.67 13.17 7.15
C THR A 141 9.51 13.90 6.10
N HIS A 142 10.83 13.63 6.04
CA HIS A 142 11.74 14.35 5.15
C HIS A 142 12.41 13.43 4.15
N ASP A 143 11.96 13.47 2.89
CA ASP A 143 12.52 12.66 1.80
C ASP A 143 14.01 12.94 1.57
N VAL A 144 14.46 14.20 1.73
CA VAL A 144 15.88 14.56 1.59
C VAL A 144 16.75 13.84 2.64
N LEU A 145 16.32 13.80 3.90
CA LEU A 145 17.06 13.11 4.96
C LEU A 145 17.04 11.59 4.75
N PHE A 146 15.92 11.06 4.24
CA PHE A 146 15.85 9.66 3.85
C PHE A 146 16.89 9.33 2.78
N PHE A 147 16.98 10.12 1.70
CA PHE A 147 17.96 9.87 0.64
C PHE A 147 19.41 10.07 1.09
N GLN A 148 19.68 11.06 1.94
CA GLN A 148 21.01 11.21 2.54
C GLN A 148 21.40 9.98 3.37
N TRP A 149 20.46 9.44 4.14
CA TRP A 149 20.68 8.21 4.89
C TRP A 149 20.89 7.01 3.95
N THR A 150 20.11 6.87 2.87
CA THR A 150 20.32 5.79 1.91
C THR A 150 21.70 5.89 1.27
N ASP A 151 22.13 7.08 0.87
CA ASP A 151 23.44 7.30 0.26
C ASP A 151 24.57 6.96 1.22
N LEU A 152 24.48 7.36 2.49
CA LEU A 152 25.45 6.98 3.53
C LEU A 152 25.52 5.46 3.71
N VAL A 153 24.38 4.78 3.71
CA VAL A 153 24.32 3.32 3.83
C VAL A 153 24.97 2.67 2.60
N LEU A 154 24.69 3.14 1.39
CA LEU A 154 25.28 2.63 0.15
C LEU A 154 26.80 2.88 0.10
N LEU A 155 27.25 4.07 0.48
CA LEU A 155 28.67 4.40 0.55
C LEU A 155 29.44 3.54 1.55
N SER A 156 28.81 3.14 2.66
CA SER A 156 29.44 2.23 3.63
C SER A 156 29.66 0.80 3.11
N MET A 157 29.12 0.48 1.93
CA MET A 157 29.25 -0.84 1.29
C MET A 157 30.37 -0.90 0.25
N VAL A 158 30.88 0.25 -0.19
CA VAL A 158 32.01 0.37 -1.12
C VAL A 158 33.31 0.28 -0.36
#